data_AF-A0A520J9D4-F1
#
_entry.id   AF-A0A520J9D4-F1
#
_cell.length_a   1.000
_cell.length_b   1.000
_cell.length_c   1.000
_cell.angle_alpha   90.00
_cell.angle_beta   90.00
_cell.angle_gamma   90.00
#
_symmetry.space_group_name_H-M   'P 1'
#
loop_
_entity.id
_entity.type
_entity.pdbx_description
1 polymer ?
#
loop_
_entity_poly.entity_id
_entity_poly.type
_entity_poly.pdbx_seq_one_letter_code
_entity_poly.pdbx_strand_id
1 'polypeptide(L)'
;MRPLLAAAVAIAATSSLPARTAGDPTSFAASADVRARIVALEKTMKPGQGFAMAPLVQADGTSASLEYWKAPGKPAVHPDEAEYATVMAGSGTLVSGGTLVAPKLRFPGLVEGDRIEGGTTRKLAVGDVFLIPAGTPH
;
A
#
# COMPACT_ATOMS: atom_id res chain seq x y z
N MET A 1 -61.79 34.66 -15.04
CA MET A 1 -61.43 33.22 -14.94
C MET A 1 -60.11 33.12 -14.19
N ARG A 2 -60.03 32.25 -13.18
CA ARG A 2 -59.02 32.23 -12.09
C ARG A 2 -57.62 31.83 -12.60
N PRO A 3 -56.52 32.45 -12.15
CA PRO A 3 -55.18 31.95 -12.46
C PRO A 3 -54.82 30.78 -11.51
N LEU A 4 -54.31 29.70 -12.08
CA LEU A 4 -53.74 28.57 -11.34
C LEU A 4 -52.27 28.88 -11.01
N LEU A 5 -51.95 29.01 -9.72
CA LEU A 5 -50.58 29.00 -9.22
C LEU A 5 -50.08 27.54 -9.15
N ALA A 6 -49.02 27.22 -9.90
CA ALA A 6 -48.30 25.97 -9.73
C ALA A 6 -47.13 26.18 -8.76
N ALA A 7 -47.19 25.53 -7.59
CA ALA A 7 -46.10 25.51 -6.63
C ALA A 7 -45.10 24.39 -7.01
N ALA A 8 -43.87 24.76 -7.34
CA ALA A 8 -42.78 23.82 -7.55
C ALA A 8 -42.13 23.48 -6.20
N VAL A 9 -42.27 22.22 -5.77
CA VAL A 9 -41.56 21.68 -4.60
C VAL A 9 -40.17 21.26 -5.05
N ALA A 10 -39.13 21.96 -4.59
CA ALA A 10 -37.75 21.53 -4.77
C ALA A 10 -37.41 20.47 -3.71
N ILE A 11 -37.21 19.23 -4.14
CA ILE A 11 -36.72 18.15 -3.29
C ILE A 11 -35.19 18.28 -3.23
N ALA A 12 -34.67 18.78 -2.11
CA ALA A 12 -33.24 18.77 -1.83
C ALA A 12 -32.84 17.35 -1.40
N ALA A 13 -32.14 16.62 -2.28
CA ALA A 13 -31.56 15.33 -1.95
C ALA A 13 -30.28 15.55 -1.11
N THR A 14 -30.36 15.35 0.20
CA THR A 14 -29.18 15.29 1.07
C THR A 14 -28.47 13.96 0.88
N SER A 15 -27.44 13.92 0.04
CA SER A 15 -26.53 12.79 -0.05
C SER A 15 -25.65 12.73 1.21
N SER A 16 -26.03 11.89 2.18
CA SER A 16 -25.18 11.56 3.32
C SER A 16 -24.04 10.65 2.87
N LEU A 17 -22.82 11.16 2.85
CA LEU A 17 -21.64 10.30 2.73
C LEU A 17 -21.54 9.40 3.96
N PRO A 18 -21.17 8.11 3.81
CA PRO A 18 -20.98 7.24 4.96
C PRO A 18 -19.88 7.82 5.86
N ALA A 19 -20.17 7.92 7.16
CA ALA A 19 -19.17 8.28 8.15
C ALA A 19 -18.04 7.25 8.09
N ARG A 20 -16.79 7.70 7.90
CA ARG A 20 -15.62 6.85 8.08
C ARG A 20 -15.63 6.40 9.53
N THR A 21 -15.86 5.11 9.77
CA THR A 21 -15.66 4.53 11.10
C THR A 21 -14.21 4.78 11.46
N ALA A 22 -13.96 5.59 12.50
CA ALA A 22 -12.62 5.71 13.06
C ALA A 22 -12.15 4.29 13.44
N GLY A 23 -10.96 3.92 12.98
CA GLY A 23 -10.39 2.60 13.28
C GLY A 23 -10.17 2.44 14.78
N ASP A 24 -9.95 1.21 15.25
CA ASP A 24 -9.48 0.98 16.61
C ASP A 24 -8.07 1.60 16.76
N PRO A 25 -7.90 2.67 17.56
CA PRO A 25 -6.59 3.32 17.71
C PRO A 25 -5.59 2.43 18.48
N THR A 26 -6.05 1.28 18.99
CA THR A 26 -5.25 0.26 19.69
C THR A 26 -5.09 -1.02 18.87
N SER A 27 -5.47 -0.99 17.59
CA SER A 27 -5.37 -2.17 16.71
C SER A 27 -3.96 -2.77 16.75
N PHE A 28 -3.90 -4.09 16.92
CA PHE A 28 -2.68 -4.84 17.14
C PHE A 28 -2.78 -6.21 16.46
N ALA A 29 -1.67 -6.68 15.90
CA ALA A 29 -1.53 -8.04 15.39
C ALA A 29 -0.54 -8.81 16.26
N ALA A 30 -1.00 -9.90 16.90
CA ALA A 30 -0.10 -10.74 17.67
C ALA A 30 0.90 -11.47 16.75
N SER A 31 2.03 -11.89 17.28
CA SER A 31 3.02 -12.63 16.50
C SER A 31 2.45 -13.91 15.86
N ALA A 32 1.45 -14.52 16.49
CA ALA A 32 0.73 -15.67 15.94
C ALA A 32 -0.09 -15.28 14.70
N ASP A 33 -0.76 -14.13 14.71
CA ASP A 33 -1.57 -13.62 13.60
C ASP A 33 -0.68 -13.25 12.41
N VAL A 34 0.47 -12.63 12.67
CA VAL A 34 1.47 -12.32 11.65
C VAL A 34 1.96 -13.60 10.96
N ARG A 35 2.35 -14.62 11.75
CA ARG A 35 2.78 -15.92 11.19
C ARG A 35 1.65 -16.60 10.41
N ALA A 36 0.43 -16.58 10.94
CA ALA A 36 -0.74 -17.13 10.25
C ALA A 36 -0.99 -16.41 8.92
N ARG A 37 -0.81 -15.08 8.87
CA ARG A 37 -0.98 -14.28 7.65
C ARG A 37 0.09 -14.60 6.60
N ILE A 38 1.35 -14.80 7.00
CA ILE A 38 2.42 -15.25 6.08
C ILE A 38 2.02 -16.56 5.40
N VAL A 39 1.61 -17.56 6.19
CA VAL A 39 1.16 -18.86 5.68
C VAL A 39 -0.08 -18.72 4.79
N ALA A 40 -1.02 -17.86 5.16
CA ALA A 40 -2.24 -17.64 4.38
C ALA A 40 -1.94 -16.99 3.03
N LEU A 41 -1.07 -15.98 2.96
CA LEU A 41 -0.66 -15.36 1.70
C LEU A 41 0.00 -16.38 0.79
N GLU A 42 0.97 -17.15 1.29
CA GLU A 42 1.64 -18.19 0.50
C GLU A 42 0.65 -19.19 -0.11
N LYS A 43 -0.31 -19.67 0.69
CA LYS A 43 -1.33 -20.64 0.26
C LYS A 43 -2.32 -20.09 -0.76
N THR A 44 -2.57 -18.78 -0.75
CA THR A 44 -3.60 -18.15 -1.57
C THR A 44 -3.06 -17.48 -2.83
N MET A 45 -1.74 -17.31 -2.93
CA MET A 45 -1.09 -16.82 -4.15
C MET A 45 -1.32 -17.77 -5.32
N LYS A 46 -1.73 -17.20 -6.45
CA LYS A 46 -1.95 -17.96 -7.69
C LYS A 46 -0.62 -18.41 -8.31
N PRO A 47 -0.60 -19.47 -9.12
CA PRO A 47 0.58 -19.81 -9.92
C PRO A 47 1.05 -18.61 -10.76
N GLY A 48 2.35 -18.33 -10.72
CA GLY A 48 2.95 -17.18 -11.42
C GLY A 48 2.74 -15.81 -10.77
N GLN A 49 1.99 -15.72 -9.66
CA GLN A 49 1.85 -14.47 -8.92
C GLN A 49 3.15 -14.13 -8.19
N GLY A 50 3.73 -12.97 -8.52
CA GLY A 50 4.99 -12.50 -7.96
C GLY A 50 4.88 -11.72 -6.64
N PHE A 51 3.72 -11.12 -6.38
CA PHE A 51 3.49 -10.25 -5.22
C PHE A 51 2.09 -10.46 -4.65
N ALA A 52 1.98 -10.38 -3.33
CA ALA A 52 0.71 -10.24 -2.63
C ALA A 52 0.89 -9.32 -1.42
N MET A 53 -0.17 -8.60 -1.07
CA MET A 53 -0.20 -7.72 0.10
C MET A 53 -1.48 -7.99 0.90
N ALA A 54 -1.39 -7.93 2.22
CA ALA A 54 -2.54 -7.91 3.10
C ALA A 54 -2.28 -7.02 4.32
N PRO A 55 -3.26 -6.24 4.79
CA PRO A 55 -3.13 -5.49 6.03
C PRO A 55 -2.96 -6.43 7.23
N LEU A 56 -2.10 -6.06 8.17
CA LEU A 56 -1.97 -6.68 9.49
C LEU A 56 -2.68 -5.84 10.56
N VAL A 57 -2.50 -4.51 10.50
CA VAL A 57 -3.06 -3.53 11.43
C VAL A 57 -3.51 -2.31 10.63
N GLN A 58 -4.67 -1.75 10.94
CA GLN A 58 -5.19 -0.53 10.30
C GLN A 58 -5.79 0.41 11.35
N ALA A 59 -5.39 1.68 11.32
CA ALA A 59 -5.92 2.72 12.18
C ALA A 59 -5.80 4.08 11.47
N ASP A 60 -6.83 4.93 11.59
CA ASP A 60 -6.85 6.31 11.11
C ASP A 60 -6.35 6.55 9.67
N GLY A 61 -6.65 5.61 8.77
CA GLY A 61 -6.24 5.68 7.36
C GLY A 61 -4.80 5.24 7.10
N THR A 62 -4.07 4.82 8.12
CA THR A 62 -2.76 4.18 8.03
C THR A 62 -2.88 2.66 8.14
N SER A 63 -1.97 1.94 7.49
CA SER A 63 -1.90 0.48 7.54
C SER A 63 -0.46 0.03 7.77
N ALA A 64 -0.26 -0.92 8.69
CA ALA A 64 0.91 -1.78 8.67
C ALA A 64 0.51 -3.06 7.93
N SER A 65 1.12 -3.28 6.77
CA SER A 65 0.76 -4.39 5.88
C SER A 65 1.87 -5.42 5.81
N LEU A 66 1.50 -6.66 5.52
CA LEU A 66 2.42 -7.70 5.12
C LEU A 66 2.51 -7.72 3.59
N GLU A 67 3.74 -7.67 3.09
CA GLU A 67 4.06 -7.93 1.70
C GLU A 67 4.72 -9.30 1.54
N TYR A 68 4.33 -10.03 0.50
CA TYR A 68 4.87 -11.34 0.18
C TYR A 68 5.37 -11.34 -1.28
N TRP A 69 6.68 -11.49 -1.43
CA TRP A 69 7.38 -11.43 -2.72
C TRP A 69 7.87 -12.82 -3.13
N LYS A 70 7.49 -13.26 -4.35
CA LYS A 70 7.95 -14.49 -5.02
C LYS A 70 8.74 -14.21 -6.31
N ALA A 71 8.70 -12.97 -6.79
CA ALA A 71 9.43 -12.50 -7.95
C ALA A 71 9.77 -11.01 -7.75
N PRO A 72 10.79 -10.47 -8.46
CA PRO A 72 11.09 -9.04 -8.41
C PRO A 72 9.87 -8.18 -8.77
N GLY A 73 9.67 -7.11 -8.01
CA GLY A 73 8.70 -6.07 -8.32
C GLY A 73 9.15 -5.14 -9.45
N LYS A 74 8.25 -4.28 -9.89
CA LYS A 74 8.63 -3.12 -10.69
C LYS A 74 9.23 -2.05 -9.76
N PRO A 75 10.35 -1.40 -10.15
CA PRO A 75 10.89 -0.30 -9.37
C PRO A 75 9.91 0.85 -9.27
N ALA A 76 9.86 1.46 -8.10
CA ALA A 76 8.89 2.49 -7.78
C ALA A 76 9.46 3.60 -6.90
N VAL A 77 8.72 4.71 -6.83
CA VAL A 77 8.90 5.82 -5.91
C VAL A 77 7.54 6.19 -5.36
N HIS A 78 7.46 6.28 -4.03
CA HIS A 78 6.39 6.96 -3.31
C HIS A 78 6.81 8.42 -3.07
N PRO A 79 6.23 9.42 -3.76
CA PRO A 79 6.72 10.80 -3.69
C PRO A 79 6.55 11.43 -2.30
N ASP A 80 5.47 11.07 -1.60
CA ASP A 80 5.02 11.75 -0.38
C ASP A 80 5.00 10.83 0.85
N GLU A 81 5.31 9.55 0.67
CA GLU A 81 5.22 8.53 1.73
C GLU A 81 6.58 7.85 1.92
N ALA A 82 6.99 7.69 3.18
CA ALA A 82 8.13 6.86 3.52
C ALA A 82 7.66 5.44 3.80
N GLU A 83 8.51 4.45 3.51
CA GLU A 83 8.25 3.06 3.80
C GLU A 83 9.21 2.53 4.86
N TYR A 84 8.63 2.02 5.95
CA TYR A 84 9.37 1.29 6.97
C TYR A 84 8.98 -0.18 6.92
N ALA A 85 9.96 -1.07 6.79
CA ALA A 85 9.71 -2.49 6.71
C ALA A 85 10.76 -3.30 7.48
N THR A 86 10.33 -4.49 7.91
CA THR A 86 11.19 -5.51 8.49
C THR A 86 10.97 -6.85 7.79
N VAL A 87 12.04 -7.59 7.57
CA VAL A 87 11.98 -8.90 6.90
C VAL A 87 11.52 -9.95 7.91
N MET A 88 10.29 -10.43 7.73
CA MET A 88 9.66 -11.37 8.66
C MET A 88 9.96 -12.84 8.36
N ALA A 89 10.24 -13.17 7.09
CA ALA A 89 10.53 -14.51 6.63
C ALA A 89 11.27 -14.48 5.29
N GLY A 90 12.00 -15.55 4.97
CA GLY A 90 12.65 -15.72 3.68
C GLY A 90 13.90 -14.84 3.49
N SER A 91 14.20 -14.54 2.23
CA SER A 91 15.33 -13.71 1.82
C SER A 91 14.99 -13.02 0.49
N GLY A 92 15.76 -11.98 0.16
CA GLY A 92 15.53 -11.20 -1.04
C GLY A 92 16.68 -10.26 -1.38
N THR A 93 16.42 -9.33 -2.29
CA THR A 93 17.34 -8.25 -2.61
C THR A 93 16.53 -6.96 -2.71
N LEU A 94 17.00 -5.91 -2.03
CA LEU A 94 16.49 -4.56 -2.16
C LEU A 94 17.49 -3.74 -2.97
N VAL A 95 17.02 -3.02 -3.97
CA VAL A 95 17.78 -1.95 -4.62
C VAL A 95 17.09 -0.66 -4.22
N SER A 96 17.80 0.32 -3.68
CA SER A 96 17.18 1.60 -3.30
C SER A 96 18.11 2.80 -3.50
N GLY A 97 17.53 3.99 -3.64
CA GLY A 97 18.23 5.21 -4.01
C GLY A 97 18.46 5.32 -5.51
N GLY A 98 19.42 6.14 -5.92
CA GLY A 98 19.74 6.33 -7.33
C GLY A 98 18.64 7.08 -8.10
N THR A 99 18.49 6.75 -9.38
CA THR A 99 17.54 7.39 -10.31
C THR A 99 16.57 6.36 -10.88
N LEU A 100 15.27 6.65 -10.81
CA LEU A 100 14.23 5.87 -11.46
C LEU A 100 14.18 6.21 -12.96
N VAL A 101 14.44 5.23 -13.82
CA VAL A 101 14.47 5.41 -15.27
C VAL A 101 13.07 5.25 -15.87
N ALA A 102 12.74 6.13 -16.82
CA ALA A 102 11.44 6.17 -17.49
C ALA A 102 10.23 6.25 -16.51
N PRO A 103 10.24 7.23 -15.58
CA PRO A 103 9.22 7.32 -14.55
C PRO A 103 7.84 7.60 -15.17
N LYS A 104 6.84 6.83 -14.72
CA LYS A 104 5.45 6.98 -15.12
C LYS A 104 4.54 6.91 -13.90
N LEU A 105 3.73 7.95 -13.71
CA LEU A 105 2.66 7.95 -12.72
C LEU A 105 1.71 6.79 -13.03
N ARG A 106 1.49 5.91 -12.05
CA ARG A 106 0.58 4.77 -12.15
C ARG A 106 -0.77 5.09 -11.56
N PHE A 107 -0.74 5.68 -10.37
CA PHE A 107 -1.88 6.21 -9.65
C PHE A 107 -1.38 7.27 -8.66
N PRO A 108 -2.26 8.10 -8.07
CA PRO A 108 -1.84 9.09 -7.09
C PRO A 108 -1.00 8.46 -5.99
N GLY A 109 0.21 8.98 -5.77
CA GLY A 109 1.16 8.46 -4.77
C GLY A 109 2.11 7.35 -5.26
N LEU A 110 1.96 6.81 -6.48
CA LEU A 110 2.88 5.79 -7.02
C LEU A 110 3.41 6.16 -8.42
N VAL A 111 4.73 6.30 -8.51
CA VAL A 111 5.47 6.40 -9.78
C VAL A 111 6.27 5.12 -9.97
N GLU A 112 6.07 4.42 -11.09
CA GLU A 112 6.89 3.25 -11.48
C GLU A 112 7.87 3.62 -12.58
N GLY A 113 8.95 2.86 -12.72
CA GLY A 113 9.91 2.97 -13.82
C GLY A 113 10.38 1.62 -14.34
N ASP A 114 11.26 1.66 -15.33
CA ASP A 114 11.81 0.45 -15.96
C ASP A 114 12.91 -0.19 -15.11
N ARG A 115 13.73 0.63 -14.43
CA ARG A 115 14.89 0.22 -13.62
C ARG A 115 15.37 1.35 -12.72
N ILE A 116 16.25 1.02 -11.77
CA ILE A 116 17.00 1.97 -10.95
C ILE A 116 18.45 2.02 -11.42
N GLU A 117 18.98 3.24 -11.62
CA GLU A 117 20.40 3.50 -11.89
C GLU A 117 21.11 4.08 -10.67
N GLY A 118 22.29 3.55 -10.34
CA GLY A 118 23.08 4.05 -9.21
C GLY A 118 22.47 3.76 -7.84
N GLY A 119 21.50 2.84 -7.77
CA GLY A 119 20.93 2.37 -6.50
C GLY A 119 21.92 1.53 -5.70
N THR A 120 21.72 1.47 -4.39
CA THR A 120 22.44 0.57 -3.50
C THR A 120 21.73 -0.76 -3.40
N THR A 121 22.42 -1.83 -3.74
CA THR A 121 21.91 -3.21 -3.62
C THR A 121 22.23 -3.79 -2.25
N ARG A 122 21.21 -4.31 -1.57
CA ARG A 122 21.34 -5.03 -0.29
C ARG A 122 20.69 -6.40 -0.38
N LYS A 123 21.39 -7.42 0.11
CA LYS A 123 20.75 -8.72 0.38
C LYS A 123 19.90 -8.59 1.64
N LEU A 124 18.72 -9.19 1.61
CA LEU A 124 17.78 -9.19 2.73
C LEU A 124 17.74 -10.57 3.39
N ALA A 125 17.72 -10.58 4.71
CA ALA A 125 17.53 -11.74 5.57
C ALA A 125 16.58 -11.41 6.72
N VAL A 126 16.03 -12.45 7.36
CA VAL A 126 15.09 -12.30 8.48
C VAL A 126 15.68 -11.43 9.59
N GLY A 127 14.89 -10.45 10.04
CA GLY A 127 15.28 -9.49 11.07
C GLY A 127 15.91 -8.20 10.53
N ASP A 128 16.23 -8.14 9.24
CA ASP A 128 16.65 -6.89 8.62
C ASP A 128 15.53 -5.85 8.70
N VAL A 129 15.91 -4.59 8.87
CA VAL A 129 15.02 -3.43 8.94
C VAL A 129 15.52 -2.40 7.94
N PHE A 130 14.60 -1.78 7.21
CA PHE A 130 14.92 -0.69 6.30
C PHE A 130 13.84 0.38 6.34
N LEU A 131 14.30 1.62 6.17
CA LEU A 131 13.48 2.81 6.02
C LEU A 131 13.84 3.46 4.69
N ILE A 132 12.86 3.61 3.83
CA ILE A 132 12.98 4.27 2.53
C ILE A 132 12.28 5.63 2.66
N PRO A 133 13.02 6.74 2.65
CA PRO A 133 12.41 8.07 2.69
C PRO A 133 11.54 8.35 1.47
N ALA A 134 10.53 9.18 1.63
CA ALA A 134 9.71 9.68 0.52
C ALA A 134 10.58 10.23 -0.62
N GLY A 135 10.18 9.96 -1.86
CA GLY A 135 10.89 10.36 -3.07
C GLY A 135 12.09 9.47 -3.43
N THR A 136 12.37 8.40 -2.66
CA THR A 136 13.51 7.50 -2.92
C THR A 136 13.11 6.31 -3.78
N PRO A 137 13.78 6.06 -4.93
CA PRO A 137 13.51 4.87 -5.73
C PRO A 137 13.84 3.59 -4.97
N HIS A 138 13.02 2.55 -5.13
CA HIS A 138 13.23 1.21 -4.57
C HIS A 138 12.60 0.10 -5.43
#